data_AF-A0A2I9CYL4-F1
#
_entry.id   AF-A0A2I9CYL4-F1
#
_cell.length_a   1.000
_cell.length_b   1.000
_cell.length_c   1.000
_cell.angle_alpha   90.00
_cell.angle_beta   90.00
_cell.angle_gamma   90.00
#
_symmetry.space_group_name_H-M   'P 1'
#
loop_
_entity.id
_entity.type
_entity.pdbx_description
1 polymer ?
#
loop_
_entity_poly.entity_id
_entity_poly.type
_entity_poly.pdbx_seq_one_letter_code
_entity_poly.pdbx_strand_id
1 'polypeptide(L)'
;MADLDRTREALRAAMTAWAVAEVRGDQARVTPSPDPDQLALHLERVDPGWSLQWACDSVTPPVVRARLNVLGAVREGLATGHTLNDAKLRALADAARFFGVPLPTEAQWVEYDPEDGPNTADLDAEAEGVVAPTAGPASRAPEPPRDPQMEKARRHIEDLIEQLKAAGKGGEATRVLLRGYGETVEESRAIYKELQAILRG
;
A
#
# COMPACT_ATOMS: atom_id res chain seq x y z
N MET A 1 33.90 0.17 -8.72
CA MET A 1 32.55 -0.18 -9.21
C MET A 1 31.80 -1.05 -8.22
N ALA A 2 32.41 -2.13 -7.70
CA ALA A 2 31.78 -3.02 -6.70
C ALA A 2 31.25 -2.29 -5.44
N ASP A 3 31.88 -1.20 -5.00
CA ASP A 3 31.43 -0.51 -3.78
C ASP A 3 30.16 0.34 -4.01
N LEU A 4 29.99 0.91 -5.21
CA LEU A 4 28.74 1.60 -5.58
C LEU A 4 27.57 0.61 -5.72
N ASP A 5 27.84 -0.61 -6.18
CA ASP A 5 26.82 -1.67 -6.23
C ASP A 5 26.33 -2.04 -4.83
N ARG A 6 27.25 -2.16 -3.86
CA ARG A 6 26.88 -2.41 -2.45
C ARG A 6 26.09 -1.27 -1.83
N THR A 7 26.46 -0.01 -2.11
CA THR A 7 25.67 1.15 -1.67
C THR A 7 24.25 1.11 -2.25
N ARG A 8 24.12 0.80 -3.53
CA ARG A 8 22.81 0.67 -4.20
C ARG A 8 21.99 -0.47 -3.60
N GLU A 9 22.60 -1.61 -3.30
CA GLU A 9 21.93 -2.74 -2.65
C GLU A 9 21.47 -2.40 -1.23
N ALA A 10 22.32 -1.73 -0.44
CA ALA A 10 21.96 -1.25 0.89
C ALA A 10 20.77 -0.26 0.85
N LEU A 11 20.81 0.70 -0.07
CA LEU A 11 19.71 1.64 -0.26
C LEU A 11 18.42 0.95 -0.73
N ARG A 12 18.53 -0.07 -1.59
CA ARG A 12 17.38 -0.87 -2.03
C ARG A 12 16.79 -1.68 -0.88
N ALA A 13 17.63 -2.31 -0.07
CA ALA A 13 17.19 -3.11 1.08
C ALA A 13 16.44 -2.26 2.12
N ALA A 14 16.78 -0.96 2.21
CA ALA A 14 16.10 -0.03 3.10
C ALA A 14 14.74 0.48 2.57
N MET A 15 14.32 0.15 1.33
CA MET A 15 13.07 0.63 0.73
C MET A 15 11.82 -0.05 1.31
N THR A 16 11.60 0.13 2.60
CA THR A 16 10.51 -0.50 3.37
C THR A 16 9.49 0.51 3.88
N ALA A 17 9.61 1.79 3.50
CA ALA A 17 8.69 2.84 3.89
C ALA A 17 7.97 3.43 2.68
N TRP A 18 6.81 4.02 2.94
CA TRP A 18 6.03 4.76 1.95
C TRP A 18 5.86 6.21 2.37
N ALA A 19 5.99 7.10 1.42
CA ALA A 19 5.90 8.54 1.67
C ALA A 19 4.77 9.17 0.87
N VAL A 20 3.92 9.95 1.52
CA VAL A 20 2.74 10.57 0.91
C VAL A 20 3.12 11.88 0.23
N ALA A 21 3.00 11.91 -1.10
CA ALA A 21 3.22 13.10 -1.91
C ALA A 21 2.07 14.11 -1.78
N GLU A 22 0.84 13.62 -1.83
CA GLU A 22 -0.39 14.41 -1.74
C GLU A 22 -1.55 13.53 -1.30
N VAL A 23 -2.56 14.14 -0.68
CA VAL A 23 -3.84 13.52 -0.32
C VAL A 23 -4.95 14.24 -1.08
N ARG A 24 -5.88 13.48 -1.66
CA ARG A 24 -7.06 13.96 -2.37
C ARG A 24 -8.28 13.14 -1.96
N GLY A 25 -9.08 13.69 -1.05
CA GLY A 25 -10.24 12.98 -0.53
C GLY A 25 -9.82 11.74 0.27
N ASP A 26 -10.31 10.59 -0.15
CA ASP A 26 -10.05 9.25 0.39
C ASP A 26 -8.85 8.56 -0.27
N GLN A 27 -8.02 9.30 -1.01
CA GLN A 27 -6.86 8.76 -1.71
C GLN A 27 -5.58 9.51 -1.36
N ALA A 28 -4.49 8.75 -1.21
CA ALA A 28 -3.14 9.28 -1.05
C ALA A 28 -2.26 8.81 -2.21
N ARG A 29 -1.40 9.71 -2.68
CA ARG A 29 -0.39 9.39 -3.68
C ARG A 29 0.92 9.08 -2.97
N VAL A 30 1.34 7.83 -2.98
CA VAL A 30 2.51 7.33 -2.27
C VAL A 30 3.69 7.02 -3.19
N THR A 31 4.89 7.16 -2.65
CA THR A 31 6.13 6.72 -3.31
C THR A 31 6.95 5.88 -2.34
N PRO A 32 7.58 4.79 -2.81
CA PRO A 32 8.49 4.01 -1.98
C PRO A 32 9.69 4.87 -1.58
N SER A 33 10.13 4.71 -0.35
CA SER A 33 11.19 5.48 0.28
C SER A 33 12.04 4.59 1.18
N PRO A 34 13.33 4.92 1.36
CA PRO A 34 14.12 4.30 2.41
C PRO A 34 13.51 4.62 3.77
N ASP A 35 13.35 3.60 4.60
CA ASP A 35 13.17 3.77 6.03
C ASP A 35 14.51 4.22 6.64
N PRO A 36 14.57 5.34 7.39
CA PRO A 36 15.82 5.87 7.92
C PRO A 36 16.56 4.92 8.87
N ASP A 37 15.84 4.10 9.64
CA ASP A 37 16.43 3.19 10.61
C ASP A 37 17.02 1.95 9.91
N GLN A 38 16.28 1.37 8.94
CA GLN A 38 16.82 0.31 8.08
C GLN A 38 18.00 0.80 7.25
N LEU A 39 17.91 2.02 6.73
CA LEU A 39 18.98 2.64 5.95
C LEU A 39 20.27 2.73 6.76
N ALA A 40 20.19 3.21 8.01
CA ALA A 40 21.33 3.29 8.90
C ALA A 40 21.97 1.91 9.13
N LEU A 41 21.16 0.89 9.40
CA LEU A 41 21.65 -0.48 9.62
C LEU A 41 22.37 -1.06 8.38
N HIS A 42 21.87 -0.78 7.18
CA HIS A 42 22.48 -1.28 5.95
C HIS A 42 23.73 -0.49 5.56
N LEU A 43 23.72 0.84 5.68
CA LEU A 43 24.86 1.69 5.31
C LEU A 43 26.04 1.55 6.27
N GLU A 44 25.80 1.36 7.58
CA GLU A 44 26.88 1.17 8.57
C GLU A 44 27.82 0.01 8.20
N ARG A 45 27.27 -1.04 7.57
CA ARG A 45 28.04 -2.22 7.12
C ARG A 45 28.84 -1.96 5.85
N VAL A 46 28.43 -0.97 5.05
CA VAL A 46 29.05 -0.63 3.76
C VAL A 46 30.10 0.46 3.95
N ASP A 47 29.79 1.49 4.74
CA ASP A 47 30.63 2.63 5.01
C ASP A 47 30.36 3.16 6.43
N PRO A 48 31.20 2.88 7.43
CA PRO A 48 31.05 3.44 8.77
C PRO A 48 31.19 4.98 8.83
N GLY A 49 31.71 5.60 7.76
CA GLY A 49 31.83 7.05 7.61
C GLY A 49 30.64 7.71 6.92
N TRP A 50 29.56 6.96 6.66
CA TRP A 50 28.38 7.50 6.02
C TRP A 50 27.77 8.64 6.83
N SER A 51 27.07 9.55 6.15
CA SER A 51 26.34 10.62 6.84
C SER A 51 25.10 11.04 6.06
N LEU A 52 24.08 11.43 6.81
CA LEU A 52 22.83 11.97 6.30
C LEU A 52 22.52 13.29 6.99
N GLN A 53 22.36 14.34 6.19
CA GLN A 53 22.06 15.69 6.66
C GLN A 53 20.71 16.14 6.10
N TRP A 54 19.95 16.82 6.94
CA TRP A 54 18.63 17.34 6.60
C TRP A 54 18.64 18.86 6.61
N ALA A 55 17.99 19.46 5.62
CA ALA A 55 17.63 20.87 5.65
C ALA A 55 16.15 21.03 5.33
N CYS A 56 15.49 21.95 6.03
CA CYS A 56 14.10 22.31 5.78
C CYS A 56 14.09 23.71 5.16
N ASP A 57 13.75 23.79 3.88
CA ASP A 57 13.73 25.06 3.14
C ASP A 57 12.40 25.80 3.36
N SER A 58 11.32 25.06 3.63
CA SER A 58 9.99 25.60 3.94
C SER A 58 9.21 24.59 4.79
N VAL A 59 8.41 25.08 5.74
CA VAL A 59 7.49 24.24 6.54
C VAL A 59 6.06 24.21 5.98
N THR A 60 5.68 25.21 5.16
CA THR A 60 4.34 25.33 4.56
C THR A 60 4.41 25.97 3.16
N PRO A 61 4.30 25.19 2.06
CA PRO A 61 4.31 23.72 2.05
C PRO A 61 5.66 23.18 2.55
N PRO A 62 5.71 21.95 3.09
CA PRO A 62 6.95 21.36 3.55
C PRO A 62 7.88 21.06 2.37
N VAL A 63 9.09 21.59 2.40
CA VAL A 63 10.16 21.37 1.42
C VAL A 63 11.40 20.96 2.19
N VAL A 64 11.89 19.75 1.94
CA VAL A 64 13.03 19.18 2.65
C VAL A 64 14.11 18.74 1.67
N ARG A 65 15.36 19.03 2.02
CA ARG A 65 16.55 18.53 1.34
C ARG A 65 17.20 17.44 2.20
N ALA A 66 17.54 16.33 1.56
CA ALA A 66 18.33 15.25 2.13
C ALA A 66 19.69 15.22 1.43
N ARG A 67 20.78 15.29 2.18
CA ARG A 67 22.15 15.11 1.66
C ARG A 67 22.74 13.85 2.23
N LEU A 68 22.96 12.86 1.36
CA LEU A 68 23.51 11.56 1.70
C LEU A 68 24.95 11.45 1.16
N ASN A 69 25.88 11.16 2.06
CA ASN A 69 27.27 10.86 1.72
C ASN A 69 27.59 9.41 2.07
N VAL A 70 28.02 8.63 1.08
CA VAL A 70 28.41 7.23 1.24
C VAL A 70 29.63 6.98 0.36
N LEU A 71 30.70 6.42 0.93
CA LEU A 71 31.97 6.11 0.27
C LEU A 71 32.58 7.32 -0.46
N GLY A 72 32.41 8.51 0.11
CA GLY A 72 32.87 9.77 -0.46
C GLY A 72 32.01 10.31 -1.61
N ALA A 73 30.98 9.59 -2.05
CA ALA A 73 30.01 10.09 -3.01
C ALA A 73 28.87 10.82 -2.29
N VAL A 74 28.69 12.09 -2.64
CA VAL A 74 27.61 12.93 -2.11
C VAL A 74 26.49 13.02 -3.14
N ARG A 75 25.26 12.73 -2.71
CA ARG A 75 24.03 12.98 -3.47
C ARG A 75 23.03 13.72 -2.62
N GLU A 76 22.29 14.61 -3.26
CA GLU A 76 21.26 15.40 -2.63
C GLU A 76 19.93 15.13 -3.32
N GLY A 77 18.87 15.07 -2.54
CA GLY A 77 17.50 15.01 -3.01
C GLY A 77 16.69 16.14 -2.39
N LEU A 78 15.71 16.64 -3.14
CA LEU A 78 14.84 17.73 -2.72
C LEU A 78 13.40 17.34 -3.01
N ALA A 79 12.54 17.35 -1.99
CA ALA A 79 11.15 16.99 -2.17
C ALA A 79 10.19 17.77 -1.28
N THR A 80 8.94 17.82 -1.75
CA THR A 80 7.76 18.18 -0.97
C THR A 80 7.00 16.93 -0.54
N GLY A 81 6.11 17.05 0.45
CA GLY A 81 5.23 15.99 0.90
C GLY A 81 3.94 16.51 1.51
N HIS A 82 3.03 15.61 1.87
CA HIS A 82 1.81 15.97 2.58
C HIS A 82 2.12 16.49 3.99
N THR A 83 3.02 15.80 4.69
CA THR A 83 3.60 16.25 5.97
C THR A 83 5.09 16.55 5.84
N LEU A 84 5.69 17.14 6.89
CA LEU A 84 7.14 17.31 6.98
C LEU A 84 7.88 15.97 6.96
N ASN A 85 7.31 14.93 7.56
CA ASN A 85 7.90 13.59 7.56
C ASN A 85 7.87 12.98 6.15
N ASP A 86 6.76 13.13 5.43
CA ASP A 86 6.68 12.69 4.04
C ASP A 86 7.70 13.41 3.16
N ALA A 87 7.86 14.72 3.34
CA ALA A 87 8.87 15.48 2.61
C ALA A 87 10.30 14.97 2.88
N LYS A 88 10.63 14.59 4.11
CA LYS A 88 11.91 13.96 4.46
C LYS A 88 12.11 12.63 3.73
N LEU A 89 11.14 11.74 3.82
CA LEU A 89 11.20 10.43 3.17
C LEU A 89 11.33 10.58 1.64
N ARG A 90 10.51 11.45 1.02
CA ARG A 90 10.61 11.69 -0.42
C ARG A 90 11.94 12.31 -0.84
N ALA A 91 12.52 13.19 -0.03
CA ALA A 91 13.83 13.78 -0.33
C ALA A 91 14.94 12.72 -0.25
N LEU A 92 14.82 11.77 0.67
CA LEU A 92 15.74 10.64 0.78
C LEU A 92 15.59 9.65 -0.38
N ALA A 93 14.36 9.34 -0.78
CA ALA A 93 14.08 8.54 -1.97
C ALA A 93 14.66 9.20 -3.23
N ASP A 94 14.57 10.52 -3.34
CA ASP A 94 15.16 11.28 -4.44
C ASP A 94 16.69 11.21 -4.45
N ALA A 95 17.34 11.36 -3.28
CA ALA A 95 18.78 11.18 -3.15
C ALA A 95 19.22 9.75 -3.56
N ALA A 96 18.44 8.72 -3.19
CA ALA A 96 18.71 7.32 -3.52
C ALA A 96 18.68 7.05 -5.04
N ARG A 97 17.85 7.77 -5.82
CA ARG A 97 17.83 7.65 -7.30
C ARG A 97 19.20 7.94 -7.91
N PHE A 98 19.92 8.92 -7.38
CA PHE A 98 21.25 9.29 -7.89
C PHE A 98 22.37 8.31 -7.50
N PHE A 99 22.09 7.36 -6.62
CA PHE A 99 22.93 6.18 -6.36
C PHE A 99 22.55 4.98 -7.25
N GLY A 100 21.59 5.16 -8.17
CA GLY A 100 21.19 4.14 -9.14
C GLY A 100 20.14 3.15 -8.61
N VAL A 101 19.42 3.49 -7.54
CA VAL A 101 18.29 2.68 -7.07
C VAL A 101 17.12 2.86 -8.04
N PRO A 102 16.62 1.78 -8.67
CA PRO A 102 15.47 1.86 -9.54
C PRO A 102 14.22 2.12 -8.69
N LEU A 103 13.64 3.30 -8.83
CA LEU A 103 12.39 3.68 -8.18
C LEU A 103 11.31 3.87 -9.25
N PRO A 104 10.04 3.54 -8.95
CA PRO A 104 8.93 3.86 -9.84
C PRO A 104 8.97 5.33 -10.22
N THR A 105 8.82 5.60 -11.52
CA THR A 105 8.77 6.97 -12.05
C THR A 105 7.45 7.65 -11.67
N GLU A 106 6.39 6.86 -11.53
CA GLU A 106 5.06 7.32 -11.16
C GLU A 106 4.73 6.91 -9.73
N ALA A 107 4.16 7.86 -8.98
CA ALA A 107 3.67 7.62 -7.64
C ALA A 107 2.31 6.91 -7.69
N GLN A 108 2.08 5.97 -6.79
CA GLN A 108 0.91 5.10 -6.81
C GLN A 108 -0.20 5.70 -5.94
N TRP A 109 -1.45 5.60 -6.39
CA TRP A 109 -2.60 6.02 -5.61
C TRP A 109 -3.11 4.85 -4.78
N VAL A 110 -3.28 5.11 -3.49
CA VAL A 110 -3.82 4.15 -2.52
C VAL A 110 -4.97 4.78 -1.75
N GLU A 111 -5.81 3.94 -1.16
CA GLU A 111 -6.82 4.38 -0.20
C GLU A 111 -6.14 5.08 0.99
N TYR A 112 -6.75 6.15 1.47
CA TYR A 112 -6.24 6.95 2.57
C TYR A 112 -7.34 7.17 3.60
N ASP A 113 -7.06 6.70 4.81
CA ASP A 113 -7.84 7.02 5.99
C ASP A 113 -7.07 8.06 6.85
N PRO A 114 -7.71 9.11 7.37
CA PRO A 114 -7.03 10.10 8.20
C PRO A 114 -6.49 9.58 9.55
N GLU A 115 -7.09 8.51 10.10
CA GLU A 115 -6.67 7.90 11.36
C GLU A 115 -5.60 6.82 11.12
N ASP A 116 -5.79 5.97 10.11
CA ASP A 116 -4.89 4.85 9.80
C ASP A 116 -3.75 5.19 8.82
N GLY A 117 -3.91 6.25 8.02
CA GLY A 117 -2.96 6.67 6.98
C GLY A 117 -3.17 5.99 5.62
N PRO A 118 -2.16 6.04 4.73
CA PRO A 118 -2.24 5.39 3.42
C PRO A 118 -2.23 3.85 3.57
N ASN A 119 -3.16 3.16 2.92
CA ASN A 119 -3.19 1.70 2.89
C ASN A 119 -2.20 1.16 1.84
N THR A 120 -1.04 0.71 2.29
CA THR A 120 0.05 0.19 1.42
C THR A 120 0.12 -1.33 1.39
N ALA A 121 -0.80 -2.05 2.03
CA ALA A 121 -0.72 -3.49 2.23
C ALA A 121 -0.58 -4.29 0.92
N ASP A 122 -1.32 -3.90 -0.12
CA ASP A 122 -1.23 -4.53 -1.44
C ASP A 122 0.13 -4.24 -2.11
N LEU A 123 0.67 -3.03 -1.93
CA LEU A 123 1.97 -2.62 -2.50
C LEU A 123 3.14 -3.30 -1.78
N ASP A 124 3.02 -3.49 -0.46
CA ASP A 124 4.00 -4.21 0.34
C ASP A 124 4.06 -5.70 -0.06
N ALA A 125 2.89 -6.33 -0.28
CA ALA A 125 2.82 -7.70 -0.78
C ALA A 125 3.44 -7.86 -2.18
N GLU A 126 3.24 -6.88 -3.07
CA GLU A 126 3.90 -6.87 -4.38
C GLU A 126 5.42 -6.66 -4.25
N ALA A 127 5.89 -5.78 -3.36
CA ALA A 127 7.32 -5.52 -3.14
C ALA A 127 8.05 -6.75 -2.56
N GLU A 128 7.44 -7.46 -1.62
CA GLU A 128 7.97 -8.70 -1.04
C GLU A 128 7.94 -9.88 -2.03
N GLY A 129 7.05 -9.87 -3.02
CA GLY A 129 6.99 -10.88 -4.08
C GLY A 129 8.15 -10.84 -5.08
N VAL A 130 8.90 -9.72 -5.16
CA VAL A 130 9.92 -9.47 -6.20
C VAL A 130 11.31 -10.04 -5.83
N VAL A 131 11.51 -10.61 -4.63
CA VAL A 131 12.84 -11.11 -4.18
C VAL A 131 13.22 -12.53 -4.64
N ALA A 132 12.42 -13.20 -5.47
CA ALA A 132 12.76 -14.53 -6.01
C ALA A 132 13.37 -14.46 -7.43
N PRO A 133 14.55 -15.05 -7.70
CA PRO A 133 15.11 -15.07 -9.04
C PRO A 133 14.32 -16.01 -9.96
N THR A 134 14.05 -15.49 -11.16
CA THR A 134 13.45 -16.11 -12.36
C THR A 134 13.35 -17.65 -12.41
N ALA A 135 12.12 -18.14 -12.55
CA ALA A 135 11.81 -19.39 -13.23
C ALA A 135 10.46 -19.31 -13.96
N GLY A 136 10.49 -18.99 -15.27
CA GLY A 136 9.49 -19.36 -16.30
C GLY A 136 8.03 -18.85 -16.14
N PRO A 137 7.30 -18.65 -17.26
CA PRO A 137 5.90 -18.25 -17.22
C PRO A 137 5.04 -19.46 -16.83
N ALA A 138 4.87 -19.70 -15.53
CA ALA A 138 3.84 -20.60 -15.06
C ALA A 138 2.51 -19.84 -15.07
N SER A 139 1.75 -20.07 -16.13
CA SER A 139 0.32 -19.81 -16.24
C SER A 139 -0.38 -20.11 -14.90
N ARG A 140 -0.72 -19.07 -14.14
CA ARG A 140 -1.64 -19.18 -13.01
C ARG A 140 -2.92 -18.47 -13.43
N ALA A 141 -4.00 -19.21 -13.23
CA ALA A 141 -5.34 -18.99 -13.73
C ALA A 141 -5.82 -17.54 -13.50
N PRO A 142 -6.69 -17.01 -14.37
CA PRO A 142 -7.34 -15.73 -14.11
C PRO A 142 -8.19 -15.88 -12.84
N GLU A 143 -7.84 -15.16 -11.78
CA GLU A 143 -8.78 -14.91 -10.70
C GLU A 143 -10.02 -14.23 -11.29
N PRO A 144 -11.23 -14.66 -10.92
CA PRO A 144 -12.45 -14.17 -11.55
C PRO A 144 -12.55 -12.65 -11.36
N PRO A 145 -13.07 -11.92 -12.36
CA PRO A 145 -13.21 -10.47 -12.28
C PRO A 145 -14.00 -10.13 -11.02
N ARG A 146 -13.41 -9.31 -10.14
CA ARG A 146 -14.10 -8.68 -9.01
C ARG A 146 -15.16 -7.76 -9.58
N ASP A 147 -16.34 -8.34 -9.82
CA ASP A 147 -17.45 -7.68 -10.48
C ASP A 147 -18.07 -6.67 -9.49
N PRO A 148 -18.10 -5.36 -9.78
CA PRO A 148 -18.68 -4.32 -8.91
C PRO A 148 -20.16 -4.59 -8.56
N GLN A 149 -20.82 -5.46 -9.31
CA GLN A 149 -22.19 -5.91 -9.06
C GLN A 149 -22.30 -6.85 -7.85
N MET A 150 -21.25 -7.60 -7.52
CA MET A 150 -21.22 -8.51 -6.36
C MET A 150 -21.16 -7.73 -5.04
N GLU A 151 -20.42 -6.61 -4.99
CA GLU A 151 -20.39 -5.75 -3.81
C GLU A 151 -21.74 -5.07 -3.57
N LYS A 152 -22.41 -4.64 -4.64
CA LYS A 152 -23.76 -4.07 -4.56
C LYS A 152 -24.80 -5.11 -4.12
N ALA A 153 -24.66 -6.36 -4.57
CA ALA A 153 -25.52 -7.46 -4.13
C ALA A 153 -25.28 -7.83 -2.66
N ARG A 154 -24.01 -7.82 -2.20
CA ARG A 154 -23.65 -8.07 -0.79
C ARG A 154 -24.23 -7.02 0.15
N ARG A 155 -24.08 -5.74 -0.15
CA ARG A 155 -24.71 -4.66 0.63
C ARG A 155 -26.23 -4.79 0.70
N HIS A 156 -26.86 -5.21 -0.41
CA HIS A 156 -28.31 -5.38 -0.42
C HIS A 156 -28.79 -6.60 0.40
N ILE A 157 -27.97 -7.65 0.51
CA ILE A 157 -28.24 -8.80 1.38
C ILE A 157 -28.08 -8.38 2.85
N GLU A 158 -27.07 -7.57 3.18
CA GLU A 158 -26.87 -7.03 4.53
C GLU A 158 -28.04 -6.15 4.98
N ASP A 159 -28.51 -5.23 4.13
CA ASP A 159 -29.68 -4.40 4.40
C ASP A 159 -30.95 -5.24 4.68
N LEU A 160 -31.14 -6.34 3.94
CA LEU A 160 -32.26 -7.25 4.13
C LEU A 160 -32.16 -8.08 5.41
N ILE A 161 -30.96 -8.47 5.81
CA ILE A 161 -30.71 -9.17 7.08
C ILE A 161 -30.99 -8.24 8.26
N GLU A 162 -30.61 -6.97 8.16
CA GLU A 162 -30.85 -5.97 9.18
C GLU A 162 -32.36 -5.69 9.35
N GLN A 163 -33.10 -5.63 8.23
CA GLN A 163 -34.56 -5.54 8.25
C GLN A 163 -35.22 -6.80 8.84
N LEU A 164 -34.72 -8.00 8.53
CA LEU A 164 -35.23 -9.26 9.10
C LEU A 164 -34.92 -9.41 10.61
N LYS A 165 -33.80 -8.85 11.07
CA LYS A 165 -33.48 -8.71 12.50
C LYS A 165 -34.44 -7.74 13.19
N ALA A 166 -34.71 -6.60 12.58
CA ALA A 166 -35.65 -5.61 13.10
C ALA A 166 -37.09 -6.14 13.20
N ALA A 167 -37.48 -7.05 12.30
CA ALA A 167 -38.77 -7.74 12.31
C ALA A 167 -38.85 -8.94 13.28
N GLY A 168 -37.80 -9.21 14.07
CA GLY A 168 -37.78 -10.28 15.08
C GLY A 168 -37.56 -11.70 14.54
N LYS A 169 -37.28 -11.86 13.23
CA LYS A 169 -37.05 -13.15 12.56
C LYS A 169 -35.57 -13.41 12.22
N GLY A 170 -34.64 -12.69 12.85
CA GLY A 170 -33.21 -12.74 12.56
C GLY A 170 -32.54 -14.12 12.76
N GLY A 171 -33.14 -14.99 13.57
CA GLY A 171 -32.62 -16.36 13.81
C GLY A 171 -32.73 -17.27 12.59
N GLU A 172 -33.77 -17.10 11.76
CA GLU A 172 -33.95 -17.89 10.54
C GLU A 172 -33.04 -17.39 9.41
N ALA A 173 -32.88 -16.06 9.28
CA ALA A 173 -31.96 -15.44 8.31
C ALA A 173 -30.50 -15.87 8.55
N THR A 174 -30.08 -15.93 9.82
CA THR A 174 -28.72 -16.35 10.19
C THR A 174 -28.48 -17.84 9.87
N ARG A 175 -29.51 -18.68 9.99
CA ARG A 175 -29.43 -20.12 9.69
C ARG A 175 -29.31 -20.40 8.18
N VAL A 176 -29.89 -19.54 7.34
CA VAL A 176 -29.76 -19.60 5.87
C VAL A 176 -28.35 -19.19 5.44
N LEU A 177 -27.78 -18.14 6.03
CA LEU A 177 -26.39 -17.70 5.74
C LEU A 177 -25.34 -18.72 6.19
N LEU A 178 -25.58 -19.43 7.29
CA LEU A 178 -24.72 -20.52 7.77
C LEU A 178 -24.65 -21.72 6.82
N ARG A 179 -25.55 -21.83 5.84
CA ARG A 179 -25.51 -22.87 4.79
C ARG A 179 -24.67 -22.49 3.56
N GLY A 180 -24.14 -21.26 3.50
CA GLY A 180 -23.24 -20.81 2.44
C GLY A 180 -23.64 -19.44 1.89
N TYR A 181 -22.64 -18.59 1.62
CA TYR A 181 -22.84 -17.20 1.18
C TYR A 181 -22.96 -17.05 -0.35
N GLY A 182 -23.63 -18.01 -1.01
CA GLY A 182 -23.87 -18.03 -2.45
C GLY A 182 -22.66 -17.61 -3.28
N GLU A 183 -21.71 -18.52 -3.48
CA GLU A 183 -20.48 -18.25 -4.23
C GLU A 183 -20.74 -18.06 -5.74
N THR A 184 -21.98 -18.30 -6.19
CA THR A 184 -22.45 -18.09 -7.57
C THR A 184 -23.73 -17.26 -7.63
N VAL A 185 -23.94 -16.54 -8.75
CA VAL A 185 -25.09 -15.63 -8.96
C VAL A 185 -26.43 -16.38 -8.92
N GLU A 186 -26.47 -17.64 -9.36
CA GLU A 186 -27.66 -18.48 -9.23
C GLU A 186 -27.99 -18.79 -7.76
N GLU A 187 -26.98 -19.07 -6.92
CA GLU A 187 -27.19 -19.30 -5.48
C GLU A 187 -27.63 -18.04 -4.76
N SER A 188 -27.05 -16.87 -5.08
CA SER A 188 -27.48 -15.60 -4.46
C SER A 188 -28.94 -15.29 -4.76
N ARG A 189 -29.45 -15.64 -5.95
CA ARG A 189 -30.87 -15.45 -6.33
C ARG A 189 -31.80 -16.44 -5.62
N ALA A 190 -31.35 -17.67 -5.36
CA ALA A 190 -32.10 -18.65 -4.59
C ALA A 190 -32.24 -18.21 -3.13
N ILE A 191 -31.13 -17.78 -2.51
CA ILE A 191 -31.09 -17.25 -1.14
C ILE A 191 -31.97 -16.00 -1.02
N TYR A 192 -31.93 -15.10 -2.01
CA TYR A 192 -32.80 -13.91 -2.03
C TYR A 192 -34.30 -14.28 -2.06
N LYS A 193 -34.70 -15.27 -2.87
CA LYS A 193 -36.09 -15.73 -2.92
C LYS A 193 -36.54 -16.40 -1.62
N GLU A 194 -35.66 -17.17 -0.97
CA GLU A 194 -35.96 -17.79 0.34
C GLU A 194 -36.11 -16.73 1.44
N LEU A 195 -35.21 -15.75 1.50
CA LEU A 195 -35.29 -14.64 2.47
C LEU A 195 -36.55 -13.78 2.22
N GLN A 196 -36.91 -13.53 0.96
CA GLN A 196 -38.12 -12.77 0.61
C GLN A 196 -39.41 -13.55 0.94
N ALA A 197 -39.40 -14.88 0.85
CA ALA A 197 -40.52 -15.72 1.27
C ALA A 197 -40.71 -15.71 2.80
N ILE A 198 -39.63 -15.70 3.58
CA ILE A 198 -39.66 -15.63 5.05
C ILE A 198 -40.14 -14.25 5.53
N LEU A 199 -39.80 -13.18 4.81
CA LEU A 199 -40.26 -11.82 5.10
C LEU A 199 -41.76 -11.62 4.79
N ARG A 200 -42.31 -12.36 3.81
CA ARG A 200 -43.70 -12.20 3.34
C ARG A 200 -44.70 -13.17 3.97
N GLY A 201 -44.22 -14.22 4.65
CA GLY A 201 -45.00 -15.10 5.52
C GLY A 201 -45.04 -14.60 6.96
#